data_AF-A0A2R6MIH7-F1
#
_entry.id   AF-A0A2R6MIH7-F1
#
_cell.length_a   1.000
_cell.length_b   1.000
_cell.length_c   1.000
_cell.angle_alpha   90.00
_cell.angle_beta   90.00
_cell.angle_gamma   90.00
#
_symmetry.space_group_name_H-M   'P 1'
#
loop_
_entity.id
_entity.type
_entity.pdbx_description
1 polymer ?
#
loop_
_entity_poly.entity_id
_entity_poly.type
_entity_poly.pdbx_seq_one_letter_code
_entity_poly.pdbx_strand_id
1 'polypeptide(L)'
;MQLETMRPNPTWNAASYEDAVATLAGTDDATIHVWGGDWCTDCRAQLPDFAAALDAAAIPDEQIHHHPVKKHDDGSKSGELVDAYGIDRIPTVVVELDGEERARFVESADVPIVVSLAEQLS
;
A
#
# COMPACT_ATOMS: atom_id res chain seq x y z
N MET A 1 -2.32 6.71 12.92
CA MET A 1 -0.88 6.92 13.21
C MET A 1 -0.16 6.73 11.89
N GLN A 2 0.71 7.66 11.49
CA GLN A 2 1.42 7.55 10.20
C GLN A 2 2.61 6.57 10.33
N LEU A 3 2.91 5.87 9.23
CA LEU A 3 4.07 4.98 9.12
C LEU A 3 5.23 5.76 8.52
N GLU A 4 6.41 5.71 9.13
CA GLU A 4 7.61 6.34 8.56
C GLU A 4 8.00 5.69 7.22
N THR A 5 7.72 4.39 7.07
CA THR A 5 7.90 3.68 5.79
C THR A 5 6.98 4.15 4.67
N MET A 6 5.97 4.99 4.97
CA MET A 6 5.13 5.64 3.96
C MET A 6 5.59 7.07 3.63
N ARG A 7 6.80 7.46 4.04
CA ARG A 7 7.43 8.66 3.51
C ARG A 7 7.84 8.42 2.04
N PRO A 8 7.40 9.25 1.07
CA PRO A 8 7.74 9.06 -0.34
C PRO A 8 9.25 9.01 -0.60
N ASN A 9 9.68 8.05 -1.42
CA ASN A 9 11.04 7.99 -1.92
C ASN A 9 11.27 9.13 -2.93
N PRO A 10 12.14 10.13 -2.63
CA PRO A 10 12.35 11.28 -3.51
C PRO A 10 13.11 10.94 -4.80
N THR A 11 13.69 9.75 -4.91
CA THR A 11 14.42 9.32 -6.12
C THR A 11 13.61 8.34 -6.98
N TRP A 12 12.34 8.08 -6.63
CA TRP A 12 11.47 7.23 -7.43
C TRP A 12 11.09 7.92 -8.74
N ASN A 13 11.09 7.17 -9.85
CA ASN A 13 10.85 7.71 -11.19
C ASN A 13 9.45 7.38 -11.69
N ALA A 14 8.51 8.32 -11.57
CA ALA A 14 7.14 8.16 -12.05
C ALA A 14 7.04 7.83 -13.54
N ALA A 15 7.95 8.36 -14.37
CA ALA A 15 7.97 8.10 -15.81
C ALA A 15 8.25 6.63 -16.17
N SER A 16 8.77 5.83 -15.23
CA SER A 16 8.92 4.39 -15.43
C SER A 16 7.63 3.60 -15.20
N TYR A 17 6.57 4.23 -14.68
CA TYR A 17 5.34 3.60 -14.22
C TYR A 17 4.09 4.40 -14.63
N GLU A 18 4.15 5.14 -15.75
CA GLU A 18 3.10 6.08 -16.17
C GLU A 18 1.71 5.43 -16.24
N ASP A 19 1.60 4.23 -16.83
CA ASP A 19 0.34 3.51 -16.93
C ASP A 19 -0.23 3.15 -15.55
N ALA A 20 0.62 2.65 -14.64
CA ALA A 20 0.19 2.25 -13.30
C ALA A 20 -0.23 3.45 -12.44
N VAL A 21 0.50 4.57 -12.57
CA VAL A 21 0.14 5.84 -11.91
C VAL A 21 -1.17 6.38 -12.47
N ALA A 22 -1.38 6.32 -13.79
CA ALA A 22 -2.62 6.75 -14.42
C ALA A 22 -3.83 5.91 -13.98
N THR A 23 -3.67 4.59 -13.83
CA THR A 23 -4.73 3.72 -13.30
C THR A 23 -5.12 4.12 -11.88
N LEU A 24 -4.14 4.34 -10.98
CA LEU A 24 -4.44 4.82 -9.62
C LEU A 24 -5.08 6.21 -9.61
N ALA A 25 -4.61 7.13 -10.45
CA ALA A 25 -5.21 8.46 -10.54
C ALA A 25 -6.67 8.43 -11.05
N GLY A 26 -7.07 7.37 -11.76
CA GLY A 26 -8.44 7.15 -12.22
C GLY A 26 -9.36 6.51 -11.18
N THR A 27 -8.86 6.09 -10.00
CA THR A 27 -9.70 5.56 -8.92
C THR A 27 -10.19 6.70 -8.02
N ASP A 28 -11.16 7.46 -8.51
CA ASP A 28 -11.84 8.49 -7.72
C ASP A 28 -12.45 7.87 -6.44
N ASP A 29 -12.39 8.60 -5.33
CA ASP A 29 -12.95 8.22 -4.02
C ASP A 29 -12.48 6.86 -3.45
N ALA A 30 -11.31 6.38 -3.89
CA ALA A 30 -10.73 5.15 -3.37
C ALA A 30 -10.39 5.26 -1.88
N THR A 31 -10.59 4.15 -1.15
CA THR A 31 -10.06 3.98 0.20
C THR A 31 -8.87 3.03 0.15
N ILE A 32 -7.68 3.54 0.45
CA ILE A 32 -6.43 2.78 0.38
C ILE A 32 -5.96 2.43 1.78
N HIS A 33 -6.08 1.17 2.16
CA HIS A 33 -5.58 0.65 3.42
C HIS A 33 -4.16 0.10 3.27
N VAL A 34 -3.25 0.55 4.12
CA VAL A 34 -1.84 0.14 4.12
C VAL A 34 -1.45 -0.46 5.46
N TRP A 35 -1.28 -1.78 5.50
CA TRP A 35 -0.70 -2.47 6.66
C TRP A 35 0.81 -2.58 6.49
N GLY A 36 1.52 -1.98 7.44
CA GLY A 36 2.97 -1.94 7.42
C GLY A 36 3.57 -1.84 8.80
N GLY A 37 4.88 -1.97 8.89
CA GLY A 37 5.61 -1.81 10.14
C GLY A 37 6.97 -1.19 9.90
N ASP A 38 7.28 -0.13 10.64
CA ASP A 38 8.58 0.55 10.52
C ASP A 38 9.77 -0.33 10.90
N TRP A 39 9.53 -1.50 11.49
CA TRP A 39 10.52 -2.53 11.83
C TRP A 39 10.74 -3.55 10.70
N CYS A 40 9.85 -3.61 9.70
CA CYS A 40 9.84 -4.62 8.66
C CYS A 40 10.72 -4.20 7.47
N THR A 41 11.64 -5.09 7.08
CA THR A 41 12.56 -4.87 5.95
C THR A 41 11.81 -4.67 4.63
N ASP A 42 10.82 -5.52 4.34
CA ASP A 42 10.06 -5.45 3.10
C ASP A 42 9.18 -4.20 3.04
N CYS A 43 8.62 -3.78 4.18
CA CYS A 43 7.90 -2.49 4.28
C CYS A 43 8.84 -1.32 3.97
N ARG A 44 10.04 -1.29 4.54
CA ARG A 44 11.04 -0.24 4.29
C ARG A 44 11.55 -0.24 2.84
N ALA A 45 11.53 -1.39 2.18
CA ALA A 45 11.98 -1.52 0.80
C ALA A 45 10.90 -1.11 -0.22
N GLN A 46 9.63 -1.39 0.06
CA GLN A 46 8.55 -1.26 -0.93
C GLN A 46 7.62 -0.07 -0.70
N LEU A 47 7.30 0.26 0.55
CA LEU A 47 6.31 1.30 0.86
C LEU A 47 6.77 2.73 0.48
N PRO A 48 8.07 3.11 0.57
CA PRO A 48 8.48 4.45 0.13
C PRO A 48 8.25 4.69 -1.37
N ASP A 49 8.47 3.67 -2.21
CA ASP A 49 8.21 3.74 -3.64
C ASP A 49 6.72 3.80 -3.93
N PHE A 50 5.91 3.03 -3.19
CA PHE A 50 4.46 3.10 -3.29
C PHE A 50 3.90 4.45 -2.85
N ALA A 51 4.42 5.02 -1.77
CA ALA A 51 4.05 6.37 -1.32
C ALA A 51 4.40 7.44 -2.37
N ALA A 52 5.54 7.31 -3.06
CA ALA A 52 5.88 8.19 -4.19
C ALA A 52 4.93 8.01 -5.38
N ALA A 53 4.44 6.79 -5.63
CA ALA A 53 3.43 6.54 -6.65
C ALA A 53 2.06 7.16 -6.32
N LEU A 54 1.63 7.09 -5.06
CA LEU A 54 0.41 7.75 -4.57
C LEU A 54 0.49 9.28 -4.73
N ASP A 55 1.64 9.87 -4.37
CA ASP A 55 1.91 11.30 -4.56
C ASP A 55 1.88 11.69 -6.04
N ALA A 56 2.51 10.89 -6.91
CA ALA A 56 2.49 11.10 -8.36
C ALA A 56 1.08 10.96 -8.98
N ALA A 57 0.25 10.09 -8.42
CA ALA A 57 -1.16 9.92 -8.80
C ALA A 57 -2.08 10.99 -8.18
N ALA A 58 -1.53 11.90 -7.37
CA ALA A 58 -2.25 12.93 -6.64
C ALA A 58 -3.38 12.38 -5.74
N ILE A 59 -3.17 11.20 -5.15
CA ILE A 59 -4.09 10.61 -4.18
C ILE A 59 -4.06 11.44 -2.89
N PRO A 60 -5.20 11.96 -2.41
CA PRO A 60 -5.26 12.71 -1.16
C PRO A 60 -4.87 11.87 0.05
N ASP A 61 -4.11 12.45 1.00
CA ASP A 61 -3.74 11.80 2.27
C ASP A 61 -4.95 11.25 3.05
N GLU A 62 -6.12 11.86 2.91
CA GLU A 62 -7.37 11.43 3.55
C GLU A 62 -7.93 10.11 3.00
N GLN A 63 -7.52 9.71 1.79
CA GLN A 63 -7.84 8.40 1.20
C GLN A 63 -6.87 7.30 1.66
N ILE A 64 -5.75 7.67 2.30
CA ILE A 64 -4.67 6.74 2.67
C ILE A 64 -4.75 6.44 4.16
N HIS A 65 -5.13 5.21 4.49
CA HIS A 65 -5.31 4.72 5.85
C HIS A 65 -4.14 3.82 6.26
N HIS A 66 -3.32 4.32 7.18
CA HIS A 66 -2.16 3.61 7.68
C HIS A 66 -2.53 2.74 8.89
N HIS A 67 -2.17 1.46 8.81
CA HIS A 67 -2.41 0.45 9.84
C HIS A 67 -1.07 -0.11 10.34
N PRO A 68 -0.46 0.48 11.39
CA PRO A 68 0.77 -0.04 11.96
C PRO A 68 0.58 -1.43 12.59
N VAL A 69 1.40 -2.37 12.14
CA VAL A 69 1.36 -3.76 12.58
C VAL A 69 2.45 -4.06 13.60
N LYS A 70 2.07 -4.78 14.66
CA LYS A 70 2.99 -5.37 15.64
C LYS A 70 3.28 -6.82 15.26
N LYS A 71 4.52 -7.26 15.49
CA LYS A 71 4.92 -8.66 15.37
C LYS A 71 5.10 -9.27 16.75
N HIS A 72 4.50 -10.43 16.97
CA HIS A 72 4.66 -11.23 18.18
C HIS A 72 5.79 -12.25 18.05
N ASP A 73 6.18 -12.85 19.18
CA ASP A 73 7.28 -13.82 19.24
C ASP A 73 6.98 -15.11 18.44
N ASP A 74 5.70 -15.48 18.33
CA ASP A 74 5.23 -16.61 17.51
C ASP A 74 5.13 -16.28 16.01
N GLY A 75 5.50 -15.05 15.63
CA GLY A 75 5.45 -14.56 14.25
C GLY A 75 4.13 -13.94 13.83
N SER A 76 3.06 -14.10 14.64
CA SER A 76 1.75 -13.53 14.35
C SER A 76 1.77 -12.01 14.29
N LYS A 77 0.78 -11.46 13.58
CA LYS A 77 0.58 -10.03 13.39
C LYS A 77 -0.63 -9.57 14.20
N SER A 78 -0.54 -8.38 14.78
CA SER A 78 -1.70 -7.71 15.37
C SER A 78 -1.68 -6.23 15.09
N GLY A 79 -2.86 -5.61 15.10
CA GLY A 79 -3.04 -4.21 14.76
C GLY A 79 -4.50 -3.90 14.44
N GLU A 80 -4.74 -2.65 14.08
CA GLU A 80 -6.04 -2.24 13.58
C GLU A 80 -6.38 -3.02 12.30
N LEU A 81 -7.59 -3.58 12.27
CA LEU A 81 -8.15 -4.30 11.12
C LEU A 81 -7.37 -5.54 10.63
N VAL A 82 -6.31 -5.96 11.32
CA VAL A 82 -5.48 -7.13 10.94
C VAL A 82 -6.32 -8.41 10.83
N ASP A 83 -7.11 -8.73 11.85
CA ASP A 83 -7.96 -9.94 11.83
C ASP A 83 -9.11 -9.82 10.83
N ALA A 84 -9.68 -8.62 10.69
CA ALA A 84 -10.82 -8.36 9.80
C ALA A 84 -10.45 -8.52 8.32
N TYR A 85 -9.22 -8.16 7.93
CA TYR A 85 -8.72 -8.23 6.56
C TYR A 85 -7.78 -9.41 6.30
N GLY A 86 -7.60 -10.31 7.29
CA GLY A 86 -6.75 -11.50 7.16
C GLY A 86 -5.28 -11.17 6.91
N ILE A 87 -4.72 -10.21 7.64
CA ILE A 87 -3.37 -9.70 7.41
C ILE A 87 -2.32 -10.57 8.11
N ASP A 88 -1.84 -11.60 7.42
CA ASP A 88 -0.75 -12.47 7.90
C ASP A 88 0.64 -11.97 7.49
N ARG A 89 0.72 -11.17 6.43
CA ARG A 89 1.95 -10.71 5.77
C ARG A 89 1.94 -9.21 5.55
N ILE A 90 3.12 -8.58 5.60
CA ILE A 90 3.27 -7.15 5.37
C ILE A 90 4.53 -6.87 4.53
N PRO A 91 4.52 -5.85 3.65
CA PRO A 91 3.43 -4.91 3.44
C PRO A 91 2.21 -5.56 2.77
N THR A 92 1.02 -5.14 3.20
CA THR A 92 -0.24 -5.45 2.52
C THR A 92 -0.94 -4.14 2.21
N VAL A 93 -1.43 -3.99 0.98
CA VAL A 93 -2.21 -2.84 0.55
C VAL A 93 -3.53 -3.33 -0.01
N VAL A 94 -4.62 -2.71 0.40
CA VAL A 94 -5.97 -2.96 -0.12
C VAL A 94 -6.52 -1.65 -0.68
N VAL A 95 -7.10 -1.72 -1.87
CA VAL A 95 -7.83 -0.61 -2.49
C VAL A 95 -9.31 -0.98 -2.52
N GLU A 96 -10.13 -0.16 -1.88
CA GLU A 96 -11.58 -0.30 -1.89
C GLU A 96 -12.21 0.80 -2.74
N LEU A 97 -13.19 0.42 -3.57
CA LEU A 97 -14.07 1.34 -4.30
C LEU A 97 -15.51 1.03 -3.88
N ASP A 98 -16.29 2.05 -3.53
CA ASP A 98 -17.66 1.90 -3.02
C ASP A 98 -17.78 0.95 -1.81
N GLY A 99 -16.72 0.85 -0.99
CA GLY A 99 -16.64 -0.05 0.16
C GLY A 99 -16.44 -1.53 -0.19
N GLU A 100 -16.10 -1.83 -1.44
CA GLU A 100 -15.73 -3.17 -1.90
C GLU A 100 -14.24 -3.24 -2.23
N GLU A 101 -13.55 -4.25 -1.70
CA GLU A 101 -12.16 -4.54 -2.07
C GLU A 101 -12.06 -4.87 -3.58
N ARG A 102 -11.33 -4.03 -4.32
CA ARG A 102 -11.11 -4.20 -5.76
C ARG A 102 -9.71 -4.66 -6.12
N ALA A 103 -8.72 -4.33 -5.28
CA ALA A 103 -7.35 -4.78 -5.48
C ALA A 103 -6.65 -5.02 -4.14
N ARG A 104 -5.77 -6.01 -4.13
CA ARG A 104 -4.93 -6.34 -2.98
C ARG A 104 -3.51 -6.68 -3.40
N PHE A 105 -2.54 -6.07 -2.74
CA PHE A 105 -1.15 -6.48 -2.76
C PHE A 105 -0.80 -7.15 -1.43
N VAL A 106 -0.10 -8.28 -1.47
CA VAL A 106 0.48 -8.94 -0.28
C VAL A 106 1.93 -9.24 -0.59
N GLU A 107 2.86 -8.78 0.26
CA GLU A 107 4.34 -8.99 0.36
C GLU A 107 5.10 -9.67 -0.79
N SER A 108 4.57 -10.75 -1.38
CA SER A 108 5.15 -11.66 -2.34
C SER A 108 4.77 -11.44 -3.81
N ALA A 109 4.45 -10.22 -4.26
CA ALA A 109 4.31 -10.00 -5.71
C ALA A 109 5.69 -9.86 -6.37
N ASP A 110 5.85 -10.42 -7.57
CA ASP A 110 7.09 -10.31 -8.37
C ASP A 110 7.29 -8.91 -8.96
N VAL A 111 6.30 -8.03 -8.81
CA VAL A 111 6.25 -6.67 -9.35
C VAL A 111 6.01 -5.62 -8.24
N PRO A 112 6.37 -4.35 -8.46
CA PRO A 112 6.13 -3.28 -7.49
C PRO A 112 4.64 -3.15 -7.12
N ILE A 113 4.36 -2.68 -5.89
CA ILE A 113 2.99 -2.50 -5.35
C ILE A 113 2.09 -1.76 -6.33
N VAL A 114 2.55 -0.62 -6.87
CA VAL A 114 1.77 0.20 -7.82
C VAL A 114 1.36 -0.57 -9.07
N VAL A 115 2.26 -1.41 -9.60
CA VAL A 115 2.01 -2.22 -10.80
C VAL A 115 0.99 -3.31 -10.49
N SER A 116 1.20 -4.06 -9.39
CA SER A 116 0.30 -5.13 -8.98
C SER A 116 -1.12 -4.64 -8.71
N LEU A 117 -1.28 -3.45 -8.12
CA LEU A 117 -2.60 -2.85 -7.89
C LEU A 117 -3.22 -2.35 -9.20
N ALA A 118 -2.45 -1.67 -10.06
CA ALA A 118 -2.95 -1.20 -11.35
C ALA A 118 -3.44 -2.34 -12.26
N GLU A 119 -2.73 -3.47 -12.28
CA GLU A 119 -3.15 -4.67 -13.03
C GLU A 119 -4.50 -5.23 -12.57
N GLN A 120 -4.83 -5.09 -11.28
CA GLN A 120 -6.11 -5.54 -10.71
C GLN A 120 -7.25 -4.53 -10.90
N LEU A 121 -6.92 -3.25 -11.05
CA LEU A 121 -7.87 -2.15 -11.18
C LEU A 121 -8.24 -1.81 -12.63
N SER A 122 -7.51 -2.36 -13.61
CA SER A 122 -7.72 -2.13 -15.05
C SER A 122 -8.84 -3.00 -15.62
#